data_AF-A0A450WW15-F1
#
_entry.id   AF-A0A450WW15-F1
#
_cell.length_a   1.000
_cell.length_b   1.000
_cell.length_c   1.000
_cell.angle_alpha   90.00
_cell.angle_beta   90.00
_cell.angle_gamma   90.00
#
_symmetry.space_group_name_H-M   'P 1'
#
loop_
_entity.id
_entity.type
_entity.pdbx_description
1 polymer ?
#
loop_
_entity_poly.entity_id
_entity_poly.type
_entity_poly.pdbx_seq_one_letter_code
_entity_poly.pdbx_strand_id
1 'polypeptide(L)' 'MYEDEIIVELWRNRDAYAAKHHHNLAEIVADLEARQKKPGCKLVDRRKPAAPAGIAREEPNGADKQYTPAKPVI' A
#
# COMPACT_ATOMS: atom_id res chain seq x y z
N MET A 1 -28.23 12.50 3.24
CA MET A 1 -27.50 11.22 3.25
C MET A 1 -26.58 11.28 2.03
N TYR A 2 -25.31 11.67 2.24
CA TYR A 2 -24.36 12.07 1.18
C TYR A 2 -23.31 10.99 0.86
N GLU A 3 -23.50 9.80 1.42
CA GLU A 3 -22.46 8.75 1.45
C GLU A 3 -22.20 8.15 0.06
N ASP A 4 -23.21 8.16 -0.82
CA ASP A 4 -23.08 7.59 -2.17
C ASP A 4 -22.58 8.60 -3.21
N GLU A 5 -22.76 9.91 -2.98
CA GLU A 5 -22.36 10.95 -3.94
C GLU A 5 -20.83 11.00 -4.12
N ILE A 6 -20.09 10.85 -3.01
CA ILE A 6 -18.63 10.80 -3.05
C ILE A 6 -18.16 9.57 -3.83
N ILE A 7 -18.81 8.41 -3.62
CA ILE A 7 -18.47 7.18 -4.34
C ILE A 7 -18.75 7.36 -5.83
N VAL A 8 -19.94 7.86 -6.20
CA VAL A 8 -20.32 8.11 -7.60
C VAL A 8 -19.35 9.06 -8.29
N GLU A 9 -18.95 10.15 -7.63
CA GLU A 9 -17.98 11.10 -8.18
C GLU A 9 -16.58 10.49 -8.30
N LEU A 10 -16.18 9.58 -7.41
CA LEU A 10 -14.93 8.84 -7.56
C LEU A 10 -14.97 7.89 -8.78
N TRP A 11 -16.08 7.19 -9.02
CA TRP A 11 -16.24 6.34 -10.20
C TRP A 11 -16.18 7.17 -11.48
N ARG A 12 -16.90 8.29 -11.54
CA ARG A 12 -16.87 9.22 -12.68
C ARG A 12 -15.47 9.77 -12.94
N ASN A 13 -14.78 10.21 -11.90
CA ASN A 13 -13.41 10.71 -12.03
C ASN A 13 -12.45 9.63 -12.53
N ARG A 14 -12.56 8.41 -12.02
CA ARG A 14 -11.73 7.29 -12.46
C ARG A 14 -11.99 6.94 -13.92
N ASP A 15 -13.25 6.87 -14.33
CA ASP A 15 -13.61 6.48 -15.70
C ASP A 15 -13.25 7.59 -16.70
N ALA A 16 -13.44 8.86 -16.33
CA ALA A 16 -12.96 10.00 -17.13
C ALA A 16 -11.43 10.02 -17.26
N TYR A 17 -10.71 9.70 -16.18
CA TYR A 17 -9.25 9.59 -16.20
C TYR A 17 -8.79 8.44 -17.11
N ALA A 18 -9.42 7.27 -17.01
CA ALA A 18 -9.11 6.14 -17.87
C ALA A 18 -9.41 6.46 -19.35
N ALA A 19 -10.53 7.12 -19.64
CA ALA A 19 -10.89 7.54 -21.00
C ALA A 19 -9.87 8.53 -21.59
N LYS A 20 -9.38 9.48 -20.79
CA LYS A 20 -8.33 10.43 -21.20
C LYS A 20 -7.03 9.73 -21.63
N HIS A 21 -6.72 8.58 -21.04
CA HIS A 21 -5.55 7.77 -21.36
C HIS A 21 -5.90 6.57 -22.24
N HIS A 22 -7.00 6.62 -23.00
CA HIS A 22 -7.42 5.57 -23.93
C HIS A 22 -7.55 4.18 -23.31
N HIS A 23 -7.81 4.10 -22.00
CA HIS A 23 -7.75 2.86 -21.22
C HIS A 23 -6.41 2.12 -21.30
N ASN A 24 -5.35 2.80 -21.73
CA ASN A 24 -4.00 2.27 -21.80
C ASN A 24 -3.32 2.37 -20.44
N LEU A 25 -3.07 1.21 -19.83
CA LEU A 25 -2.45 1.12 -18.51
C LEU A 25 -1.04 1.75 -18.49
N ALA A 26 -0.25 1.60 -19.55
CA ALA A 26 1.11 2.13 -19.59
C ALA A 26 1.11 3.66 -19.57
N GLU A 27 0.19 4.30 -20.29
CA GLU A 27 0.04 5.77 -20.31
C GLU A 27 -0.43 6.32 -18.97
N ILE A 28 -1.39 5.64 -18.32
CA ILE A 28 -1.88 5.98 -16.98
C ILE A 28 -0.70 5.93 -15.98
N VAL A 29 0.06 4.83 -16.00
CA VAL A 29 1.19 4.66 -15.08
C VAL A 29 2.27 5.72 -15.33
N ALA A 30 2.62 5.98 -16.59
CA ALA A 30 3.61 7.00 -16.94
C ALA A 30 3.19 8.42 -16.48
N ASP A 31 1.92 8.78 -16.64
CA ASP A 31 1.41 10.08 -16.18
C ASP A 31 1.40 10.17 -14.65
N LEU A 32 1.04 9.10 -13.95
CA LEU A 32 1.11 9.04 -12.49
C LEU A 32 2.55 9.17 -11.97
N GLU A 33 3.51 8.47 -12.59
CA GLU A 33 4.93 8.60 -12.25
C GLU A 33 5.47 10.00 -12.49
N ALA A 34 5.08 10.64 -13.60
CA ALA A 34 5.46 12.01 -13.91
C ALA A 34 4.89 13.01 -12.87
N ARG A 35 3.65 12.79 -12.41
CA ARG A 35 3.01 13.61 -11.37
C ARG A 35 3.63 13.39 -10.00
N GLN A 36 4.07 12.17 -9.68
CA GLN A 36 4.74 11.87 -8.42
C GLN A 36 6.07 12.63 -8.28
N LYS A 37 6.77 12.88 -9.40
CA LYS A 37 8.03 13.63 -9.43
C LYS A 37 7.84 15.14 -9.27
N LYS A 38 6.62 15.67 -9.38
CA LYS A 38 6.35 17.11 -9.24
C LYS A 38 6.24 17.48 -7.76
N PRO A 39 7.00 18.48 -7.28
CA PRO A 39 6.88 18.94 -5.90
C PRO A 39 5.48 19.54 -5.66
N GLY A 40 4.81 19.11 -4.58
CA GLY A 40 3.46 19.55 -4.22
C GLY A 40 2.34 18.55 -4.55
N CYS A 41 2.61 17.48 -5.31
CA CYS A 41 1.64 16.40 -5.53
C CYS A 41 1.84 15.28 -4.50
N LYS A 42 0.94 15.15 -3.51
CA LYS A 42 0.93 14.01 -2.58
C LYS A 42 0.30 12.78 -3.24
N LEU A 43 0.94 12.28 -4.31
CA LEU A 43 0.52 11.05 -4.96
C LEU A 43 1.17 9.85 -4.24
N VAL A 44 0.38 9.15 -3.46
CA VAL A 44 0.81 7.97 -2.69
C VAL A 44 0.66 6.73 -3.55
N ASP A 45 1.76 6.20 -4.08
CA ASP A 45 1.79 4.86 -4.65
C ASP A 45 1.86 3.83 -3.51
N ARG A 46 0.79 3.03 -3.37
CA ARG A 46 0.68 1.98 -2.32
C ARG A 46 1.26 0.64 -2.77
N ARG A 47 1.70 0.50 -4.03
CA ARG A 47 2.32 -0.73 -4.56
C ARG A 47 3.80 -0.79 -4.26
N LYS A 48 4.45 0.36 -4.11
CA LYS A 48 5.78 0.41 -3.52
C LYS A 48 5.63 0.12 -2.03
N PRO A 49 6.25 -0.95 -1.51
CA PRO A 49 6.41 -1.05 -0.08
C PRO A 49 7.10 0.24 0.36
N ALA A 50 6.55 0.91 1.37
CA ALA A 50 7.23 2.03 1.99
C ALA A 50 8.66 1.56 2.28
N ALA A 51 9.65 2.30 1.79
CA ALA A 51 11.03 2.08 2.22
C ALA A 51 10.98 1.93 3.74
N PRO A 52 11.59 0.89 4.33
CA PRO A 52 11.47 0.64 5.75
C PRO A 52 12.02 1.86 6.49
N ALA A 53 11.13 2.78 6.86
CA ALA A 53 11.41 3.80 7.84
C ALA A 53 11.73 2.98 9.08
N GLY A 54 13.02 2.97 9.44
CA GLY A 54 13.60 2.02 10.38
C GLY A 54 12.74 1.84 11.61
N ILE A 55 11.90 0.81 11.58
CA ILE A 55 11.49 0.13 12.79
C ILE A 55 12.73 -0.66 13.10
N ALA A 56 13.59 -0.10 13.95
CA ALA A 56 14.62 -0.87 14.62
C ALA A 56 13.89 -2.10 15.18
N ARG A 57 14.10 -3.24 14.53
CA ARG A 57 13.77 -4.52 15.11
C ARG A 57 14.66 -4.60 16.33
N GLU A 58 14.12 -4.27 17.49
CA GLU A 58 14.70 -4.80 18.72
C GLU A 58 14.64 -6.32 18.55
N GLU A 59 15.82 -6.89 18.30
CA GLU A 59 16.10 -8.30 18.37
C GLU A 59 15.36 -8.87 19.59
N PRO A 60 14.43 -9.82 19.44
CA PRO A 60 13.91 -10.53 20.59
C PRO A 60 15.08 -11.36 21.14
N ASN A 61 15.74 -10.82 22.17
CA ASN A 61 16.61 -11.56 23.06
C ASN A 61 15.76 -12.65 23.73
N GLY A 62 15.68 -13.80 23.08
CA GLY A 62 14.81 -14.91 23.47
C GLY A 62 15.47 -16.20 23.02
N ALA A 63 16.56 -16.54 23.71
CA ALA A 63 17.29 -17.79 23.58
C ALA A 63 16.36 -18.98 23.29
N ASP A 64 16.75 -19.78 22.30
CA ASP A 64 16.19 -21.06 21.95
C ASP A 64 15.97 -21.92 23.20
N LYS A 65 14.73 -21.93 23.71
CA LYS A 65 14.31 -22.90 24.73
C LYS A 65 13.45 -23.93 24.02
N GLN A 66 14.13 -24.97 23.54
CA GLN A 66 13.53 -26.23 23.13
C GLN A 66 12.57 -26.70 24.25
N TYR A 67 11.27 -26.66 24.00
CA TYR A 67 10.28 -27.21 24.94
C TYR A 67 10.39 -28.74 24.91
N THR A 68 10.93 -29.32 25.98
CA THR A 68 10.87 -30.77 26.22
C THR A 68 9.66 -31.06 27.12
N PRO A 69 8.66 -31.82 26.65
CA PRO A 69 7.53 -32.19 27.51
C PRO A 69 8.00 -33.11 28.63
N ALA A 70 7.62 -32.77 29.87
CA ALA A 70 7.92 -33.56 31.06
C ALA A 70 7.24 -34.93 30.97
N LYS A 71 8.00 -36.00 31.24
CA LYS A 71 7.49 -37.37 31.34
C LYS A 71 6.48 -37.47 32.50
N PRO A 72 5.38 -38.23 32.35
CA PRO A 72 4.44 -38.42 33.44
C PRO A 72 5.10 -39.28 34.53
N VAL A 73 4.97 -38.84 35.78
CA VAL A 73 5.32 -39.64 36.97
C VAL A 73 4.12 -40.56 37.22
N ILE A 74 4.37 -41.88 37.21
CA ILE A 74 3.45 -42.92 37.68
C ILE A 74 3.72 -43.16 39.16
#